data_AF-A0A850QDU2-F1
#
_entry.id   AF-A0A850QDU2-F1
#
_cell.length_a   1.000
_cell.length_b   1.000
_cell.length_c   1.000
_cell.angle_alpha   90.00
_cell.angle_beta   90.00
_cell.angle_gamma   90.00
#
_symmetry.space_group_name_H-M   'P 1'
#
loop_
_entity.id
_entity.type
_entity.pdbx_description
1 polymer ?
#
loop_
_entity_poly.entity_id
_entity_poly.type
_entity_poly.pdbx_seq_one_letter_code
_entity_poly.pdbx_strand_id
1 'polypeptide(L)'
;MLLSEERQILAAELAMGLLEGPDETRAERLRREDRAFDDAVWWWEETLSGAISQIPAASAPPQALAGIQTALFGKEVKTAQGKLKWKPIVGGIVGVKAVLLSAYLLSRALNTETYVVETRYGEATVTWNTRAGTLQVKSSGDTTLHLWKQTADGFNYLGAAGARITAAIAAGDVIILSADGPLAKVPEPVGRATLTDE
;
A
#
# COMPACT_ATOMS: atom_id res chain seq x y z
N MET A 1 -26.20 10.08 10.46
CA MET A 1 -27.49 10.78 10.49
C MET A 1 -27.65 11.43 9.13
N LEU A 2 -28.73 11.15 8.40
CA LEU A 2 -28.94 11.73 7.07
C LEU A 2 -29.29 13.22 7.23
N LEU A 3 -28.62 14.10 6.49
CA LEU A 3 -28.97 15.52 6.43
C LEU A 3 -30.35 15.69 5.81
N SER A 4 -31.05 16.75 6.18
CA SER A 4 -32.26 17.16 5.46
C SER A 4 -31.90 17.55 4.02
N GLU A 5 -32.89 17.46 3.13
CA GLU A 5 -32.74 17.83 1.72
C GLU A 5 -32.27 19.28 1.56
N GLU A 6 -32.83 20.21 2.34
CA GLU A 6 -32.40 21.61 2.36
C GLU A 6 -30.91 21.78 2.70
N ARG A 7 -30.40 20.98 3.65
CA ARG A 7 -28.98 21.01 4.02
C ARG A 7 -28.09 20.37 2.97
N GLN A 8 -28.58 19.35 2.24
CA GLN A 8 -27.86 18.77 1.11
C GLN A 8 -27.72 19.78 -0.03
N ILE A 9 -28.78 20.54 -0.34
CA ILE A 9 -28.77 21.60 -1.34
C ILE A 9 -27.78 22.71 -0.93
N LEU A 10 -27.87 23.18 0.32
CA LEU A 10 -26.97 24.22 0.82
C LEU A 10 -25.49 23.79 0.81
N ALA A 11 -25.21 22.51 1.11
CA ALA A 11 -23.86 21.97 1.02
C ALA A 11 -23.34 21.94 -0.44
N ALA A 12 -24.20 21.59 -1.40
CA ALA A 12 -23.88 21.61 -2.82
C ALA A 12 -23.61 23.04 -3.32
N GLU A 13 -24.47 24.00 -2.95
CA GLU A 13 -24.32 25.41 -3.31
C GLU A 13 -23.02 26.01 -2.75
N LEU A 14 -22.67 25.67 -1.50
CA LEU A 14 -21.39 26.06 -0.90
C LEU A 14 -20.21 25.43 -1.66
N ALA A 15 -20.25 24.13 -1.95
CA ALA A 15 -19.19 23.42 -2.67
C ALA A 15 -18.96 23.97 -4.10
N MET A 16 -20.02 24.44 -4.76
CA MET A 16 -19.95 25.05 -6.08
C MET A 16 -19.59 26.55 -6.05
N GLY A 17 -19.53 27.17 -4.88
CA GLY A 17 -19.29 28.62 -4.74
C GLY A 17 -20.43 29.49 -5.27
N LEU A 18 -21.68 29.02 -5.14
CA LEU A 18 -22.89 29.74 -5.60
C LEU A 18 -23.52 30.64 -4.53
N LEU A 19 -23.11 30.49 -3.27
CA LEU A 19 -23.61 31.29 -2.16
C LEU A 19 -22.94 32.65 -2.13
N GLU A 20 -23.69 33.69 -1.75
CA GLU A 20 -23.19 35.05 -1.63
C GLU A 20 -23.53 35.66 -0.27
N GLY A 21 -22.62 36.48 0.26
CA GLY A 21 -22.88 37.37 1.39
C GLY A 21 -23.28 36.63 2.68
N PRO A 22 -24.43 36.95 3.30
CA PRO A 22 -24.84 36.35 4.57
C PRO A 22 -25.01 34.83 4.53
N ASP A 23 -25.46 34.27 3.40
CA ASP A 23 -25.74 32.84 3.26
C ASP A 23 -24.46 32.02 3.17
N GLU A 24 -23.45 32.52 2.45
CA GLU A 24 -22.11 31.96 2.42
C GLU A 24 -21.51 31.93 3.84
N THR A 25 -21.57 33.06 4.56
CA THR A 25 -21.05 33.16 5.93
C THR A 25 -21.76 32.19 6.89
N ARG A 26 -23.07 32.00 6.71
CA ARG A 26 -23.87 31.05 7.50
C ARG A 26 -23.49 29.61 7.18
N ALA A 27 -23.34 29.26 5.91
CA ALA A 27 -22.96 27.92 5.48
C ALA A 27 -21.54 27.56 5.90
N GLU A 28 -20.58 28.50 5.81
CA GLU A 28 -19.23 28.29 6.34
C GLU A 28 -19.21 28.06 7.85
N ARG A 29 -20.02 28.80 8.60
CA ARG A 29 -20.15 28.59 10.04
C ARG A 29 -20.71 27.20 10.33
N LEU A 30 -21.74 26.81 9.60
CA LEU A 30 -22.34 25.48 9.72
C LEU A 30 -21.33 24.37 9.39
N ARG A 31 -20.47 24.55 8.38
CA ARG A 31 -19.36 23.64 8.05
C ARG A 31 -18.39 23.46 9.22
N ARG A 32 -18.09 24.51 9.99
CA ARG A 32 -17.18 24.42 11.15
C ARG A 32 -17.83 23.76 12.37
N GLU A 33 -19.15 23.88 12.51
CA GLU A 33 -19.89 23.48 13.71
C GLU A 33 -20.57 22.10 13.58
N ASP A 34 -20.92 21.69 12.36
CA ASP A 34 -21.65 20.45 12.08
C ASP A 34 -20.84 19.53 11.14
N ARG A 35 -20.29 18.46 11.72
CA ARG A 35 -19.49 17.47 10.98
C ARG A 35 -20.26 16.79 9.85
N ALA A 36 -21.56 16.53 10.03
CA ALA A 36 -22.34 15.88 8.98
C ALA A 36 -22.49 16.80 7.76
N PHE A 37 -22.60 18.12 7.99
CA PHE A 37 -22.63 19.12 6.93
C PHE A 37 -21.26 19.26 6.24
N ASP A 38 -20.16 19.25 7.00
CA ASP A 38 -18.80 19.26 6.43
C ASP A 38 -18.53 18.03 5.54
N ASP A 39 -18.91 16.84 6.01
CA ASP A 39 -18.79 15.59 5.22
C ASP A 39 -19.57 15.68 3.89
N ALA A 40 -20.72 16.36 3.88
CA ALA A 40 -21.53 16.54 2.67
C ALA A 40 -20.93 17.57 1.69
N VAL A 41 -20.39 18.68 2.21
CA VAL A 41 -19.66 19.66 1.39
C VAL A 41 -18.44 19.00 0.76
N TRP A 42 -17.66 18.25 1.55
CA TRP A 42 -16.50 17.50 1.07
C TRP A 42 -16.87 16.50 -0.03
N TRP A 43 -17.97 15.76 0.13
CA TRP A 43 -18.45 14.82 -0.88
C TRP A 43 -18.76 15.51 -2.21
N TRP A 44 -19.38 16.70 -2.19
CA TRP A 44 -19.64 17.49 -3.38
C TRP A 44 -18.35 18.03 -4.01
N GLU A 45 -17.42 18.58 -3.21
CA GLU A 45 -16.11 19.05 -3.66
C GLU A 45 -15.35 17.94 -4.40
N GLU A 46 -15.30 16.72 -3.83
CA GLU A 46 -14.63 15.57 -4.42
C GLU A 46 -15.33 15.11 -5.72
N THR A 47 -16.67 15.03 -5.71
CA THR A 47 -17.46 14.61 -6.87
C THR A 47 -17.29 15.58 -8.05
N LEU A 48 -17.20 16.88 -7.78
CA LEU A 48 -17.04 17.92 -8.81
C LEU A 48 -15.59 18.07 -9.28
N SER A 49 -14.61 17.70 -8.47
CA SER A 49 -13.18 17.82 -8.81
C SER A 49 -12.83 17.10 -10.13
N GLY A 50 -13.45 15.94 -10.39
CA GLY A 50 -13.27 15.18 -11.62
C GLY A 50 -13.81 15.87 -12.87
N ALA A 51 -14.85 16.71 -12.73
CA ALA A 51 -15.43 17.44 -13.84
C ALA A 51 -14.46 18.51 -14.39
N ILE A 52 -13.64 19.10 -13.53
CA ILE A 52 -12.65 20.13 -13.91
C ILE A 52 -11.54 19.54 -14.79
N SER A 53 -11.23 18.24 -14.63
CA SER A 53 -10.19 17.56 -15.43
C SER A 53 -10.53 17.43 -16.92
N GLN A 54 -11.80 17.64 -17.30
CA GLN A 54 -12.27 17.59 -18.69
C GLN A 54 -12.25 18.96 -19.37
N ILE A 55 -11.97 20.04 -18.63
CA ILE A 55 -11.90 21.39 -19.17
C ILE A 55 -10.58 21.54 -19.95
N PRO A 56 -10.62 21.96 -21.24
CA PRO A 56 -9.42 22.20 -22.01
C PRO A 56 -8.51 23.22 -21.31
N ALA A 57 -7.21 22.93 -21.27
CA ALA A 57 -6.24 23.85 -20.68
C ALA A 57 -6.27 25.20 -21.43
N ALA A 58 -6.60 26.26 -20.70
CA ALA A 58 -6.44 27.63 -21.18
C ALA A 58 -5.01 28.11 -20.92
N SER A 59 -4.40 28.77 -21.90
CA SER A 59 -3.08 29.38 -21.71
C SER A 59 -3.22 30.61 -20.81
N ALA A 60 -2.60 30.57 -19.64
CA ALA A 60 -2.53 31.74 -18.77
C ALA A 60 -1.60 32.81 -19.37
N PRO A 61 -1.86 34.12 -19.12
CA PRO A 61 -0.92 35.18 -19.48
C PRO A 61 0.47 34.90 -18.89
N PRO A 62 1.58 35.16 -19.61
CA PRO A 62 2.94 34.88 -19.14
C PRO A 62 3.28 35.47 -17.76
N GLN A 63 2.67 36.60 -17.42
CA GLN A 63 2.86 37.33 -16.16
C GLN A 63 1.97 36.86 -15.01
N ALA A 64 1.01 35.95 -15.24
CA ALA A 64 0.03 35.55 -14.23
C ALA A 64 0.70 34.96 -12.98
N LEU A 65 1.69 34.09 -13.16
CA LEU A 65 2.42 33.47 -12.05
C LEU A 65 3.19 34.51 -11.23
N ALA A 66 3.87 35.46 -11.89
CA ALA A 66 4.62 36.52 -11.22
C ALA A 66 3.70 37.46 -10.42
N GLY A 67 2.52 37.77 -10.97
CA GLY A 67 1.48 38.54 -10.27
C GLY A 67 0.96 37.83 -9.02
N ILE A 68 0.64 36.54 -9.12
CA ILE A 68 0.20 35.71 -7.99
C ILE A 68 1.28 35.65 -6.89
N GLN A 69 2.53 35.43 -7.28
CA GLN A 69 3.65 35.39 -6.33
C GLN A 69 3.84 36.71 -5.59
N THR A 70 3.70 37.83 -6.31
CA THR A 70 3.80 39.16 -5.71
C THR A 70 2.65 39.43 -4.74
N ALA A 71 1.42 39.05 -5.10
CA ALA A 71 0.24 39.23 -4.26
C ALA A 71 0.30 38.40 -2.97
N LEU A 72 0.75 37.14 -3.06
CA LEU A 72 0.79 36.23 -1.91
C LEU A 72 2.01 36.43 -1.01
N PHE A 73 3.17 36.80 -1.57
CA PHE A 73 4.44 36.79 -0.84
C PHE A 73 5.12 38.16 -0.74
N GLY A 74 4.51 39.22 -1.30
CA GLY A 74 4.95 40.61 -1.14
C GLY A 74 6.30 40.95 -1.78
N LYS A 75 6.96 40.00 -2.44
CA LYS A 75 8.22 40.16 -3.18
C LYS A 75 8.17 39.26 -4.40
N GLU A 76 8.75 39.71 -5.51
CA GLU A 76 9.19 38.80 -6.56
C GLU A 76 9.99 37.69 -5.87
N VAL A 77 9.46 36.47 -5.90
CA VAL A 77 10.28 35.29 -5.66
C VAL A 77 11.31 35.38 -6.78
N LYS A 78 12.54 35.79 -6.45
CA LYS A 78 13.67 35.68 -7.36
C LYS A 78 13.70 34.21 -7.74
N THR A 79 13.09 33.84 -8.87
CA THR A 79 13.25 32.52 -9.45
C THR A 79 14.75 32.37 -9.54
N ALA A 80 15.31 31.47 -8.74
CA ALA A 80 16.73 31.25 -8.76
C ALA A 80 17.08 30.84 -10.19
N GLN A 81 17.53 31.79 -11.01
CA GLN A 81 18.22 31.56 -12.28
C GLN A 81 19.59 30.90 -12.04
N GLY A 82 19.75 30.17 -10.94
CA GLY A 82 20.78 29.16 -10.83
C GLY A 82 20.36 28.03 -11.75
N LYS A 83 21.19 27.72 -12.75
CA LYS A 83 21.21 26.41 -13.40
C LYS A 83 21.53 25.37 -12.31
N LEU A 84 20.54 25.02 -11.47
CA LEU A 84 20.64 23.84 -10.65
C LEU A 84 20.81 22.72 -11.67
N LYS A 85 22.00 22.13 -11.72
CA LYS A 85 22.26 21.00 -12.58
C LYS A 85 21.44 19.86 -11.99
N TRP A 86 20.17 19.77 -12.34
CA TRP A 86 19.26 18.72 -11.88
C TRP A 86 19.72 17.34 -12.35
N LYS A 87 20.46 17.27 -13.46
CA LYS A 87 21.01 16.03 -14.02
C LYS A 87 21.85 15.23 -13.01
N PRO A 88 22.86 15.78 -12.31
CA PRO A 88 23.59 15.05 -11.28
C PRO A 88 22.76 14.75 -10.03
N ILE A 89 21.76 15.57 -9.67
CA ILE A 89 20.88 15.30 -8.51
C ILE A 89 19.96 14.12 -8.82
N VAL A 90 19.28 14.14 -9.97
CA VAL A 90 18.43 13.04 -10.45
C VAL A 90 19.26 11.78 -10.68
N GLY A 91 20.45 11.90 -11.29
CA GLY A 91 21.40 10.80 -11.46
C GLY A 91 21.87 10.22 -10.12
N GLY A 92 22.10 11.07 -9.11
CA GLY A 92 22.42 10.66 -7.74
C GLY A 92 21.27 9.88 -7.08
N ILE A 93 20.03 10.37 -7.18
CA ILE A 93 18.85 9.67 -6.62
C ILE A 93 18.63 8.32 -7.32
N VAL A 94 18.73 8.26 -8.65
CA VAL A 94 18.60 7.02 -9.41
C VAL A 94 19.71 6.05 -9.04
N GLY A 95 20.96 6.52 -8.92
CA GLY A 95 22.11 5.73 -8.49
C GLY A 95 21.90 5.13 -7.10
N VAL A 96 21.51 5.94 -6.11
CA VAL A 96 21.24 5.46 -4.74
C VAL A 96 20.10 4.43 -4.73
N LYS A 97 19.00 4.66 -5.46
CA LYS A 97 17.91 3.68 -5.55
C LYS A 97 18.37 2.36 -6.18
N ALA A 98 19.17 2.41 -7.24
CA ALA A 98 19.71 1.21 -7.87
C ALA A 98 20.62 0.44 -6.91
N VAL A 99 21.51 1.12 -6.19
CA VAL A 99 22.38 0.49 -5.17
C VAL A 99 21.56 -0.12 -4.04
N LEU A 100 20.57 0.60 -3.50
CA LEU A 100 19.70 0.08 -2.44
C LEU A 100 18.88 -1.13 -2.91
N LEU A 101 18.34 -1.08 -4.14
CA LEU A 101 17.62 -2.19 -4.73
C LEU A 101 18.53 -3.41 -4.91
N SER A 102 19.74 -3.22 -5.45
CA SER A 102 20.72 -4.28 -5.59
C SER A 102 21.13 -4.89 -4.24
N ALA A 103 21.38 -4.06 -3.22
CA ALA A 103 21.69 -4.51 -1.88
C ALA A 103 20.51 -5.29 -1.26
N TYR A 104 19.27 -4.83 -1.46
CA TYR A 104 18.07 -5.52 -1.01
C TYR A 104 17.89 -6.87 -1.70
N LEU A 105 18.04 -6.93 -3.03
CA LEU A 105 17.92 -8.17 -3.80
C LEU A 105 19.04 -9.15 -3.45
N LEU A 106 20.27 -8.69 -3.30
CA LEU A 106 21.40 -9.51 -2.86
C LEU A 106 21.18 -10.05 -1.45
N SER A 107 20.72 -9.20 -0.51
CA SER A 107 20.36 -9.66 0.83
C SER A 107 19.25 -10.71 0.77
N ARG A 108 18.23 -10.55 -0.08
CA ARG A 108 17.22 -11.58 -0.25
C ARG A 108 17.81 -12.88 -0.78
N ALA A 109 18.61 -12.82 -1.84
CA ALA A 109 19.21 -14.01 -2.46
C ALA A 109 20.11 -14.77 -1.47
N LEU A 110 20.92 -14.07 -0.69
CA LEU A 110 21.84 -14.67 0.27
C LEU A 110 21.17 -15.22 1.54
N ASN A 111 19.96 -14.75 1.88
CA ASN A 111 19.26 -15.16 3.09
C ASN A 111 17.99 -15.95 2.74
N THR A 112 17.97 -16.65 1.60
CA THR A 112 16.83 -17.44 1.17
C THR A 112 17.26 -18.86 0.88
N GLU A 113 16.75 -19.80 1.67
CA GLU A 113 16.91 -21.23 1.48
C GLU A 113 15.71 -21.81 0.74
N THR A 114 15.96 -22.82 -0.09
CA THR A 114 14.94 -23.49 -0.90
C THR A 114 15.03 -24.99 -0.71
N TYR A 115 13.92 -25.59 -0.34
CA TYR A 115 13.78 -27.03 -0.18
C TYR A 115 12.75 -27.54 -1.18
N VAL A 116 13.14 -28.55 -1.96
CA VAL A 116 12.23 -29.25 -2.85
C VAL A 116 11.72 -30.48 -2.11
N VAL A 117 10.40 -30.59 -2.00
CA VAL A 117 9.71 -31.67 -1.30
C VAL A 117 8.81 -32.37 -2.30
N GLU A 118 9.10 -33.63 -2.59
CA GLU A 118 8.18 -34.48 -3.35
C GLU A 118 6.98 -34.84 -2.48
N THR A 119 5.77 -34.58 -3.00
CA THR A 119 4.53 -34.99 -2.34
C THR A 119 3.74 -35.91 -3.25
N ARG A 120 2.76 -36.64 -2.69
CA ARG A 120 1.83 -37.47 -3.50
C ARG A 120 0.99 -36.67 -4.50
N TYR A 121 0.98 -35.34 -4.40
CA TYR A 121 0.23 -34.44 -5.27
C TYR A 121 1.12 -33.70 -6.28
N GLY A 122 2.43 -33.96 -6.27
CA GLY A 122 3.42 -33.27 -7.09
C GLY A 122 4.50 -32.59 -6.25
N GLU A 123 5.42 -31.93 -6.94
CA GLU A 123 6.52 -31.22 -6.31
C GLU A 123 6.02 -29.98 -5.55
N ALA A 124 6.56 -29.77 -4.35
CA ALA A 124 6.37 -28.55 -3.58
C ALA A 124 7.72 -27.92 -3.26
N THR A 125 7.85 -26.64 -3.59
CA THR A 125 9.03 -25.83 -3.26
C THR A 125 8.74 -25.00 -2.01
N VAL A 126 9.49 -25.24 -0.95
CA VAL A 126 9.47 -24.46 0.29
C VAL A 126 10.62 -23.46 0.25
N THR A 127 10.31 -22.17 0.31
CA THR A 127 11.29 -21.09 0.33
C THR A 127 11.24 -20.39 1.68
N TRP A 128 12.35 -20.38 2.41
CA TRP A 128 12.46 -19.73 3.70
C TRP A 128 13.48 -18.59 3.64
N ASN A 129 13.07 -17.40 4.08
CA ASN A 129 13.99 -16.30 4.27
C ASN A 129 14.48 -16.26 5.73
N THR A 130 15.72 -16.69 5.96
CA THR A 130 16.32 -16.87 7.30
C THR A 130 16.34 -15.57 8.10
N ARG A 131 16.66 -14.46 7.44
CA ARG A 131 16.72 -13.13 8.06
C ARG A 131 15.35 -12.51 8.36
N ALA A 132 14.38 -12.68 7.47
CA ALA A 132 13.05 -12.09 7.63
C ALA A 132 12.08 -13.00 8.41
N GLY A 133 12.44 -14.26 8.64
CA GLY A 133 11.56 -15.25 9.27
C GLY A 133 10.31 -15.54 8.45
N THR A 134 10.34 -15.32 7.12
CA THR A 134 9.16 -15.51 6.26
C THR A 134 9.30 -16.77 5.42
N LEU A 135 8.22 -17.53 5.32
CA LEU A 135 8.16 -18.78 4.57
C LEU A 135 7.10 -18.68 3.47
N GLN A 136 7.39 -19.27 2.32
CA GLN A 136 6.45 -19.38 1.20
C GLN A 136 6.55 -20.77 0.61
N VAL A 137 5.41 -21.35 0.25
CA VAL A 137 5.36 -22.64 -0.45
C VAL A 137 4.67 -22.46 -1.77
N LYS A 138 5.22 -23.05 -2.82
CA LYS A 138 4.57 -23.23 -4.11
C LYS A 138 4.46 -24.71 -4.39
N SER A 139 3.29 -25.16 -4.84
CA SER A 139 3.08 -26.55 -5.28
C SER A 139 2.70 -26.54 -6.75
N SER A 140 3.18 -27.54 -7.48
CA SER A 140 2.79 -27.77 -8.88
C SER A 140 1.52 -28.62 -9.03
N GLY A 141 1.00 -29.17 -7.92
CA GLY A 141 -0.21 -29.99 -7.91
C GLY A 141 -1.51 -29.18 -7.86
N ASP A 142 -2.60 -29.80 -8.32
CA ASP A 142 -3.96 -29.21 -8.30
C ASP A 142 -4.58 -29.15 -6.89
N THR A 143 -3.92 -29.75 -5.89
CA THR A 143 -4.38 -29.75 -4.50
C THR A 143 -3.74 -28.60 -3.73
N THR A 144 -4.55 -27.84 -2.98
CA THR A 144 -4.02 -26.82 -2.07
C THR A 144 -3.33 -27.49 -0.90
N LEU A 145 -2.01 -27.32 -0.82
CA LEU A 145 -1.25 -27.75 0.35
C LEU A 145 -1.34 -26.72 1.47
N HIS A 146 -1.39 -27.22 2.69
CA HIS A 146 -1.40 -26.48 3.93
C HIS A 146 -0.12 -26.76 4.71
N LEU A 147 0.34 -25.75 5.43
CA LEU A 147 1.60 -25.77 6.14
C LEU A 147 1.38 -25.81 7.64
N TRP A 148 2.12 -26.67 8.29
CA TRP A 148 2.08 -26.89 9.71
C TRP A 148 3.49 -26.88 10.27
N LYS A 149 3.71 -26.21 11.39
CA LYS A 149 4.96 -26.30 12.16
C LYS A 149 4.81 -27.40 13.19
N GLN A 150 5.72 -28.37 13.20
CA GLN A 150 5.82 -29.34 14.27
C GLN A 150 6.39 -28.67 15.52
N THR A 151 5.77 -28.92 16.66
CA THR A 151 6.16 -28.44 17.99
C THR A 151 6.33 -29.62 18.95
N ALA A 152 6.84 -29.38 20.16
CA ALA A 152 6.98 -30.44 21.16
C ALA A 152 5.64 -31.11 21.51
N ASP A 153 4.55 -30.32 21.53
CA ASP A 153 3.23 -30.73 22.01
C ASP A 153 2.22 -31.03 20.86
N GLY A 154 2.64 -30.91 19.60
CA GLY A 154 1.76 -31.14 18.45
C GLY A 154 2.09 -30.28 17.23
N PHE A 155 1.07 -29.73 16.58
CA PHE A 155 1.21 -29.00 15.31
C PHE A 155 0.52 -27.65 15.37
N ASN A 156 1.20 -26.62 14.86
CA ASN A 156 0.63 -25.29 14.68
C ASN A 156 0.37 -25.03 13.20
N TYR A 157 -0.87 -24.72 12.85
CA TYR A 157 -1.22 -24.30 11.50
C TYR A 157 -0.56 -22.96 11.17
N LEU A 158 0.09 -22.87 10.01
CA LEU A 158 0.78 -21.67 9.56
C LEU A 158 0.04 -20.95 8.42
N GLY A 159 -0.60 -21.69 7.53
CA GLY A 159 -1.25 -21.12 6.34
C GLY A 159 -1.36 -22.10 5.18
N ALA A 160 -1.90 -21.63 4.06
CA ALA A 160 -1.96 -22.38 2.82
C ALA A 160 -0.78 -22.03 1.89
N ALA A 161 -0.42 -22.95 1.00
CA ALA A 161 0.53 -22.72 -0.07
C ALA A 161 0.07 -21.56 -0.97
N GLY A 162 1.02 -20.83 -1.53
CA GLY A 162 0.81 -19.58 -2.25
C GLY A 162 0.82 -18.34 -1.35
N ALA A 163 0.42 -18.46 -0.08
CA ALA A 163 0.49 -17.37 0.88
C ALA A 163 1.93 -17.12 1.36
N ARG A 164 2.23 -15.86 1.69
CA ARG A 164 3.44 -15.51 2.43
C ARG A 164 3.16 -15.62 3.92
N ILE A 165 3.89 -16.49 4.59
CA ILE A 165 3.71 -16.79 6.01
C ILE A 165 4.77 -16.02 6.80
N THR A 166 4.30 -15.22 7.74
CA THR A 166 5.14 -14.51 8.72
C THR A 166 4.76 -15.05 10.09
N ALA A 167 5.51 -16.05 10.56
CA ALA A 167 5.32 -16.67 11.87
C ALA A 167 6.68 -16.76 12.57
N ALA A 168 6.69 -17.11 13.86
CA ALA A 168 7.94 -17.39 14.58
C ALA A 168 8.58 -18.69 14.05
N ILE A 169 9.31 -18.55 12.96
CA ILE A 169 10.02 -19.61 12.22
C ILE A 169 11.51 -19.39 12.42
N ALA A 170 12.22 -20.43 12.82
CA ALA A 170 13.64 -20.43 13.10
C ALA A 170 14.32 -21.68 12.52
N ALA A 171 15.64 -21.65 12.47
CA ALA A 171 16.44 -22.81 12.10
C ALA A 171 16.16 -23.98 13.05
N GLY A 172 16.09 -25.18 12.51
CA GLY A 172 15.70 -26.41 13.21
C GLY A 172 14.20 -26.67 13.25
N ASP A 173 13.36 -25.70 12.86
CA ASP A 173 11.92 -25.94 12.76
C ASP A 173 11.61 -26.96 11.67
N VAL A 174 10.62 -27.82 11.95
CA VAL A 174 10.14 -28.81 11.01
C VAL A 174 8.80 -28.36 10.46
N ILE A 175 8.74 -28.20 9.14
CA ILE A 175 7.56 -27.83 8.38
C ILE A 175 6.97 -29.08 7.75
N ILE A 176 5.68 -29.30 8.03
CA ILE A 176 4.88 -30.37 7.47
C ILE A 176 3.95 -29.79 6.42
N LEU A 177 3.93 -30.41 5.24
CA LEU A 177 2.97 -30.16 4.19
C LEU A 177 1.84 -31.17 4.31
N SER A 178 0.60 -30.73 4.20
CA SER A 178 -0.60 -31.56 4.30
C SER A 178 -1.69 -31.07 3.34
N ALA A 179 -2.59 -31.95 2.90
CA ALA A 179 -3.83 -31.51 2.27
C ALA A 179 -4.88 -31.05 3.31
N ASP A 180 -4.64 -31.32 4.59
CA ASP A 180 -5.56 -30.98 5.67
C ASP A 180 -5.46 -29.49 6.03
N GLY A 181 -6.62 -28.83 5.96
CA GLY A 181 -6.78 -27.43 6.32
C GLY A 181 -6.83 -27.19 7.84
N PRO A 182 -7.00 -25.93 8.28
CA PRO A 182 -6.83 -25.48 9.67
C PRO A 182 -7.78 -26.13 10.70
N LEU A 183 -8.83 -26.83 10.25
CA LEU A 183 -9.78 -27.51 11.13
C LEU A 183 -9.27 -28.86 11.63
N ALA A 184 -8.21 -29.41 11.02
CA ALA A 184 -7.59 -30.63 11.49
C ALA A 184 -6.81 -30.41 12.80
N LYS A 185 -6.89 -31.38 13.71
CA LYS A 185 -6.10 -31.34 14.96
C LYS A 185 -4.68 -31.89 14.77
N VAL A 186 -4.55 -32.84 13.85
CA VAL A 186 -3.28 -33.47 13.45
C VAL A 186 -3.30 -33.57 11.93
N PRO A 187 -2.34 -32.98 11.22
CA PRO A 187 -2.28 -33.07 9.77
C PRO A 187 -1.80 -34.46 9.33
N GLU A 188 -2.37 -35.00 8.25
CA GLU A 188 -1.77 -36.11 7.52
C GLU A 188 -0.55 -35.58 6.73
N PRO A 189 0.69 -35.99 7.06
CA PRO A 189 1.87 -35.46 6.40
C PRO A 189 1.98 -36.03 4.98
N VAL A 190 2.03 -35.16 3.98
CA VAL A 190 2.31 -35.53 2.58
C VAL A 190 3.69 -35.06 2.11
N GLY A 191 4.37 -34.26 2.92
CA GLY A 191 5.73 -33.80 2.72
C GLY A 191 6.30 -33.19 3.99
N ARG A 192 7.64 -33.13 4.09
CA ARG A 192 8.36 -32.58 5.25
C ARG A 192 9.61 -31.83 4.79
N ALA A 193 9.86 -30.67 5.39
CA ALA A 193 11.10 -29.92 5.27
C ALA A 193 11.61 -29.54 6.67
N THR A 194 12.90 -29.74 6.92
CA THR A 194 13.57 -29.24 8.13
C THR A 194 14.35 -28.01 7.73
N LEU A 195 14.09 -26.88 8.40
CA LEU A 195 14.73 -25.62 8.11
C LEU A 195 16.16 -25.60 8.68
N THR A 196 17.12 -25.23 7.86
CA THR A 196 18.55 -25.11 8.19
C THR A 196 18.99 -23.66 8.01
N ASP A 197 20.04 -23.24 8.70
CA ASP A 197 20.66 -21.91 8.52
C ASP A 197 22.08 -22.18 8.00
N GLU A 198 22.21 -22.38 6.69
CA GLU A 198 23.47 -22.62 5.98
C GLU A 198 24.24 -21.33 5.66
#